data_AF-A0A016W5A4-F1
#
_entry.id   AF-A0A016W5A4-F1
#
_cell.length_a   1.000
_cell.length_b   1.000
_cell.length_c   1.000
_cell.angle_alpha   90.00
_cell.angle_beta   90.00
_cell.angle_gamma   90.00
#
_symmetry.space_group_name_H-M   'P 1'
#
loop_
_entity.id
_entity.type
_entity.pdbx_description
1 polymer ?
#
loop_
_entity_poly.entity_id
_entity_poly.type
_entity_poly.pdbx_seq_one_letter_code
_entity_poly.pdbx_strand_id
1 'polypeptide(L)'
;MASQALLCKIRYHLNARLAPAHPYVPYEGFTHHCHTVKAPQDLARMPKDLKKRLEGSHLVRLTTAVQILDGRPFDEVPEYRRDAYIYEMLRFVEDAFDGATGRTIPHIKSAVIRHDTAAGECWCECRQCEKNHIGFTIKDHLLEHHGAHMKYPEAATIQTNIGGPVELIFSMEQIWLQIPRDRRAQAADVRTPSESDLTDI
;
A
#
# COMPACT_ATOMS: atom_id res chain seq x y z
N MET A 1 3.97 10.57 -19.76
CA MET A 1 4.98 11.50 -19.20
C MET A 1 4.73 11.77 -17.73
N ALA A 2 3.48 12.02 -17.28
CA ALA A 2 3.16 12.21 -15.86
C ALA A 2 3.54 11.00 -14.98
N SER A 3 3.12 9.78 -15.36
CA SER A 3 3.47 8.54 -14.65
C SER A 3 4.95 8.36 -14.32
N GLN A 4 5.87 8.72 -15.24
CA GLN A 4 7.31 8.60 -15.01
C GLN A 4 7.81 9.60 -13.95
N ALA A 5 7.29 10.84 -13.96
CA ALA A 5 7.63 11.83 -12.96
C ALA A 5 7.14 11.44 -11.56
N LEU A 6 5.91 10.90 -11.47
CA LEU A 6 5.35 10.38 -10.22
C LEU A 6 6.15 9.19 -9.69
N LEU A 7 6.50 8.24 -10.56
CA LEU A 7 7.36 7.12 -10.22
C LEU A 7 8.73 7.57 -9.70
N CYS A 8 9.37 8.54 -10.38
CA CYS A 8 10.63 9.12 -9.92
C CYS A 8 10.51 9.77 -8.54
N LYS A 9 9.44 10.56 -8.29
CA LYS A 9 9.19 11.20 -7.00
C LYS A 9 9.00 10.16 -5.89
N ILE A 10 8.13 9.18 -6.10
CA ILE A 10 7.90 8.10 -5.11
C ILE A 10 9.20 7.35 -4.82
N ARG A 11 9.94 6.94 -5.85
CA ARG A 11 11.22 6.23 -5.68
C ARG A 11 12.24 7.03 -4.90
N TYR A 12 12.36 8.33 -5.19
CA TYR A 12 13.25 9.22 -4.44
C TYR A 12 12.92 9.16 -2.95
N HIS A 13 11.65 9.32 -2.60
CA HIS A 13 11.21 9.28 -1.20
C HIS A 13 11.25 7.90 -0.55
N LEU A 14 11.08 6.81 -1.31
CA LEU A 14 11.17 5.42 -0.80
C LEU A 14 12.62 4.92 -0.69
N ASN A 15 13.59 5.67 -1.19
CA ASN A 15 15.00 5.38 -0.98
C ASN A 15 15.52 6.19 0.21
N ALA A 16 15.55 5.54 1.39
CA ALA A 16 15.95 6.16 2.65
C ALA A 16 17.37 6.74 2.65
N ARG A 17 18.25 6.28 1.75
CA ARG A 17 19.61 6.83 1.58
C ARG A 17 19.63 8.18 0.84
N LEU A 18 18.60 8.46 0.04
CA LEU A 18 18.55 9.60 -0.87
C LEU A 18 17.60 10.71 -0.42
N ALA A 19 16.62 10.39 0.44
CA ALA A 19 15.56 11.33 0.82
C ALA A 19 15.74 11.91 2.24
N PRO A 20 15.54 13.22 2.43
CA PRO A 20 15.26 13.75 3.76
C PRO A 20 13.96 13.14 4.30
N ALA A 21 13.93 12.83 5.59
CA ALA A 21 12.71 12.32 6.24
C ALA A 21 11.56 13.32 6.03
N HIS A 22 10.47 12.88 5.40
CA HIS A 22 9.34 13.75 5.15
C HIS A 22 8.56 13.95 6.46
N PRO A 23 8.32 15.19 6.92
CA PRO A 23 7.85 15.49 8.28
C PRO A 23 6.51 14.85 8.65
N TYR A 24 5.68 14.58 7.63
CA TYR A 24 4.33 14.02 7.78
C TYR A 24 4.13 12.64 7.16
N VAL A 25 5.19 12.00 6.64
CA VAL A 25 5.09 10.66 6.07
C VAL A 25 5.72 9.70 7.08
N PRO A 26 4.92 8.95 7.86
CA PRO A 26 5.45 7.82 8.58
C PRO A 26 6.09 6.88 7.55
N TYR A 27 7.38 6.62 7.71
CA TYR A 27 8.13 5.80 6.77
C TYR A 27 7.74 4.33 6.95
N GLU A 28 6.56 3.95 6.45
CA GLU A 28 6.12 2.56 6.36
C GLU A 28 6.60 1.91 5.06
N GLY A 29 7.70 2.40 4.49
CA GLY A 29 8.41 1.71 3.42
C GLY A 29 9.12 0.51 4.01
N PHE A 30 8.54 -0.67 3.92
CA PHE A 30 9.18 -1.89 4.42
C PHE A 30 10.42 -2.21 3.59
N THR A 31 11.61 -1.97 4.14
CA THR A 31 12.88 -2.56 3.70
C THR A 31 13.28 -3.79 4.52
N HIS A 32 12.55 -4.07 5.62
CA HIS A 32 12.80 -5.17 6.54
C HIS A 32 11.56 -6.08 6.70
N HIS A 33 11.79 -7.37 6.99
CA HIS A 33 10.75 -8.40 7.04
C HIS A 33 9.86 -8.26 8.28
N CYS A 34 8.56 -7.98 8.10
CA CYS A 34 7.58 -8.02 9.18
C CYS A 34 6.54 -9.13 8.90
N HIS A 35 6.71 -10.27 9.55
CA HIS A 35 5.73 -11.36 9.60
C HIS A 35 5.22 -11.50 11.03
N THR A 36 4.16 -10.77 11.40
CA THR A 36 3.44 -11.04 12.65
C THR A 36 2.15 -11.79 12.37
N VAL A 37 1.75 -12.66 13.30
CA VAL A 37 0.65 -13.63 13.17
C VAL A 37 -0.74 -12.96 13.21
N LYS A 38 -0.84 -11.76 13.78
CA LYS A 38 -1.98 -10.85 13.65
C LYS A 38 -1.57 -9.72 12.70
N ALA A 39 -2.49 -9.22 11.87
CA ALA A 39 -2.20 -7.98 11.16
C ALA A 39 -1.74 -6.95 12.23
N PRO A 40 -0.61 -6.25 12.03
CA PRO A 40 -0.27 -5.14 12.92
C PRO A 40 -1.49 -4.21 13.00
N GLN A 41 -1.66 -3.49 14.12
CA GLN A 41 -2.74 -2.50 14.30
C GLN A 41 -2.92 -1.58 13.07
N ASP A 42 -1.86 -1.44 12.27
CA ASP A 42 -1.74 -0.57 11.11
C ASP A 42 -1.99 -1.26 9.75
N LEU A 43 -2.70 -2.40 9.64
CA LEU A 43 -2.94 -3.05 8.33
C LEU A 43 -1.65 -3.37 7.55
N ALA A 44 -0.61 -3.87 8.22
CA ALA A 44 0.72 -4.08 7.62
C ALA A 44 1.10 -5.57 7.47
N ARG A 45 0.12 -6.45 7.20
CA ARG A 45 0.41 -7.87 6.92
C ARG A 45 1.00 -8.03 5.53
N MET A 46 2.26 -8.47 5.48
CA MET A 46 3.01 -8.63 4.24
C MET A 46 2.76 -9.98 3.55
N PRO A 47 2.95 -10.07 2.22
CA PRO A 47 2.82 -11.32 1.48
C PRO A 47 3.92 -12.33 1.85
N LYS A 48 3.65 -13.63 1.66
CA LYS A 48 4.58 -14.71 2.04
C LYS A 48 5.90 -14.67 1.27
N ASP A 49 5.89 -14.16 0.04
CA ASP A 49 7.04 -14.02 -0.85
C ASP A 49 7.71 -12.64 -0.74
N LEU A 50 7.55 -11.96 0.40
CA LEU A 50 8.08 -10.62 0.67
C LEU A 50 9.54 -10.44 0.24
N LYS A 51 10.43 -11.37 0.61
CA LYS A 51 11.86 -11.29 0.28
C LYS A 51 12.09 -11.12 -1.23
N LYS A 52 11.45 -11.98 -2.03
CA LYS A 52 11.54 -11.97 -3.49
C LYS A 52 11.00 -10.66 -4.08
N ARG A 53 9.92 -10.13 -3.51
CA ARG A 53 9.33 -8.85 -3.97
C ARG A 53 10.23 -7.66 -3.66
N LEU A 54 10.89 -7.66 -2.49
CA LEU A 54 11.77 -6.57 -2.07
C LEU A 54 13.08 -6.50 -2.88
N GLU A 55 13.51 -7.58 -3.54
CA GLU A 55 14.68 -7.58 -4.43
C GLU A 55 14.49 -6.60 -5.60
N GLY A 56 13.30 -6.57 -6.20
CA GLY A 56 13.01 -5.75 -7.37
C GLY A 56 12.23 -4.47 -7.08
N SER A 57 11.63 -4.34 -5.90
CA SER A 57 10.57 -3.36 -5.67
C SER A 57 10.59 -2.76 -4.26
N HIS A 58 9.91 -1.63 -4.13
CA HIS A 58 9.51 -1.05 -2.85
C HIS A 58 8.05 -1.38 -2.58
N LEU A 59 7.71 -1.54 -1.31
CA LEU A 59 6.33 -1.71 -0.89
C LEU A 59 5.90 -0.46 -0.12
N VAL A 60 4.73 0.08 -0.44
CA VAL A 60 4.21 1.29 0.19
C VAL A 60 2.68 1.23 0.24
N ARG A 61 2.08 1.63 1.37
CA ARG A 61 0.63 1.79 1.48
C ARG A 61 0.14 2.86 0.51
N LEU A 62 -1.02 2.65 -0.12
CA LEU A 62 -1.61 3.56 -1.12
C LEU A 62 -1.77 4.98 -0.56
N THR A 63 -2.31 5.12 0.64
CA THR A 63 -2.49 6.42 1.32
C THR A 63 -1.15 7.11 1.56
N THR A 64 -0.13 6.37 1.99
CA THR A 64 1.24 6.86 2.16
C THR A 64 1.86 7.31 0.83
N ALA A 65 1.62 6.59 -0.27
CA ALA A 65 2.09 6.99 -1.58
C ALA A 65 1.43 8.30 -2.07
N VAL A 66 0.14 8.48 -1.80
CA VAL A 66 -0.57 9.75 -2.06
C VAL A 66 0.03 10.90 -1.24
N GLN A 67 0.31 10.69 0.05
CA GLN A 67 0.98 11.69 0.90
C GLN A 67 2.35 12.09 0.35
N ILE A 68 3.15 11.11 -0.10
CA ILE A 68 4.46 11.36 -0.73
C ILE A 68 4.30 12.20 -2.00
N LEU A 69 3.34 11.86 -2.85
CA LEU A 69 3.12 12.56 -4.12
C LEU A 69 2.62 13.99 -3.92
N ASP A 70 1.80 14.23 -2.91
CA ASP A 70 1.22 15.55 -2.68
C ASP A 70 2.06 16.44 -1.73
N GLY A 71 2.74 15.84 -0.76
CA GLY A 71 3.49 16.53 0.29
C GLY A 71 2.64 16.93 1.51
N ARG A 72 1.41 16.41 1.62
CA ARG A 72 0.44 16.72 2.70
C ARG A 72 -0.10 15.43 3.32
N PRO A 73 -0.62 15.46 4.57
CA PRO A 73 -1.41 14.38 5.14
C PRO A 73 -2.54 13.95 4.22
N PHE A 74 -2.87 12.66 4.21
CA PHE A 74 -3.80 12.09 3.22
C PHE A 74 -5.19 12.75 3.26
N ASP A 75 -5.69 12.99 4.47
CA ASP A 75 -6.95 13.67 4.78
C ASP A 75 -6.98 15.14 4.34
N GLU A 76 -5.83 15.79 4.16
CA GLU A 76 -5.73 17.16 3.63
C GLU A 76 -5.58 17.23 2.10
N VAL A 77 -5.30 16.11 1.42
CA VAL A 77 -5.21 16.07 -0.05
C VAL A 77 -6.63 16.14 -0.64
N PRO A 78 -6.95 17.08 -1.54
CA PRO A 78 -8.26 17.11 -2.20
C PRO A 78 -8.55 15.83 -2.99
N GLU A 79 -9.79 15.35 -2.97
CA GLU A 79 -10.21 14.09 -3.60
C GLU A 79 -9.80 13.98 -5.07
N TYR A 80 -10.05 15.01 -5.88
CA TYR A 80 -9.67 15.00 -7.30
C TYR A 80 -8.15 14.83 -7.51
N ARG A 81 -7.29 15.26 -6.56
CA ARG A 81 -5.85 15.02 -6.61
C ARG A 81 -5.52 13.60 -6.17
N ARG A 82 -6.18 13.10 -5.11
CA ARG A 82 -6.06 11.69 -4.68
C ARG A 82 -6.34 10.78 -5.86
N ASP A 83 -7.44 10.99 -6.57
CA ASP A 83 -7.84 10.21 -7.74
C ASP A 83 -6.80 10.23 -8.85
N ALA A 84 -6.34 11.43 -9.22
CA ALA A 84 -5.32 11.59 -10.25
C ALA A 84 -4.01 10.86 -9.89
N TYR A 85 -3.57 10.96 -8.63
CA TYR A 85 -2.39 10.23 -8.16
C TYR A 85 -2.60 8.72 -8.17
N ILE A 86 -3.74 8.23 -7.66
CA ILE A 86 -4.06 6.81 -7.61
C ILE A 86 -4.06 6.24 -9.03
N TYR A 87 -4.82 6.82 -9.96
CA TYR A 87 -4.89 6.32 -11.32
C TYR A 87 -3.54 6.37 -12.05
N GLU A 88 -2.74 7.42 -11.86
CA GLU A 88 -1.42 7.46 -12.47
C GLU A 88 -0.44 6.44 -11.84
N MET A 89 -0.54 6.18 -10.53
CA MET A 89 0.22 5.12 -9.87
C MET A 89 -0.13 3.74 -10.42
N LEU A 90 -1.43 3.46 -10.61
CA LEU A 90 -1.90 2.18 -11.14
C LEU A 90 -1.30 1.82 -12.52
N ARG A 91 -0.81 2.80 -13.26
CA ARG A 91 -0.14 2.59 -14.56
C ARG A 91 1.23 1.93 -14.43
N PHE A 92 1.93 2.12 -13.31
CA PHE A 92 3.30 1.65 -13.13
C PHE A 92 3.52 0.69 -11.95
N VAL A 93 2.53 0.53 -11.07
CA VAL A 93 2.56 -0.54 -10.05
C VAL A 93 2.73 -1.89 -10.72
N GLU A 94 3.55 -2.76 -10.13
CA GLU A 94 3.69 -4.13 -10.60
C GLU A 94 2.54 -4.99 -10.10
N ASP A 95 2.18 -4.82 -8.82
CA ASP A 95 1.17 -5.59 -8.12
C ASP A 95 0.65 -4.79 -6.90
N ALA A 96 -0.36 -5.32 -6.21
CA ALA A 96 -0.81 -4.83 -4.92
C ALA A 96 -1.28 -5.96 -4.00
N PHE A 97 -1.32 -5.70 -2.70
CA PHE A 97 -1.75 -6.68 -1.70
C PHE A 97 -2.58 -6.03 -0.60
N ASP A 98 -3.46 -6.85 -0.02
CA ASP A 98 -4.29 -6.48 1.10
C ASP A 98 -3.49 -6.58 2.39
N GLY A 99 -3.32 -5.47 3.07
CA GLY A 99 -2.59 -5.32 4.33
C GLY A 99 -3.26 -6.01 5.53
N ALA A 100 -4.51 -6.46 5.42
CA ALA A 100 -5.13 -7.31 6.44
C ALA A 100 -4.72 -8.78 6.30
N THR A 101 -4.61 -9.29 5.07
CA THR A 101 -4.41 -10.73 4.80
C THR A 101 -3.04 -11.09 4.20
N GLY A 102 -2.31 -10.11 3.66
CA GLY A 102 -1.09 -10.30 2.87
C GLY A 102 -1.33 -10.96 1.51
N ARG A 103 -2.59 -11.05 1.06
CA ARG A 103 -2.94 -11.66 -0.24
C ARG A 103 -2.86 -10.64 -1.35
N THR A 104 -2.45 -11.10 -2.53
CA THR A 104 -2.48 -10.28 -3.75
C THR A 104 -3.90 -9.80 -4.06
N ILE A 105 -4.01 -8.53 -4.41
CA ILE A 105 -5.26 -7.92 -4.88
C ILE A 105 -5.35 -8.12 -6.40
N PRO A 106 -6.30 -8.91 -6.90
CA PRO A 106 -6.41 -9.19 -8.32
C PRO A 106 -6.83 -7.93 -9.10
N HIS A 107 -6.32 -7.81 -10.33
CA HIS A 107 -6.69 -6.76 -11.29
C HIS A 107 -6.58 -5.33 -10.75
N ILE A 108 -5.60 -5.04 -9.88
CA ILE A 108 -5.43 -3.71 -9.28
C ILE A 108 -5.29 -2.59 -10.33
N LYS A 109 -4.72 -2.87 -11.51
CA LYS A 109 -4.55 -1.87 -12.57
C LYS A 109 -5.86 -1.39 -13.20
N SER A 110 -6.94 -2.17 -13.06
CA SER A 110 -8.28 -1.80 -13.52
C SER A 110 -9.20 -1.43 -12.35
N ALA A 111 -8.62 -1.07 -11.21
CA ALA A 111 -9.39 -0.67 -10.05
C ALA A 111 -10.17 0.61 -10.29
N VAL A 112 -11.32 0.73 -9.64
CA VAL A 112 -12.20 1.90 -9.70
C VAL A 112 -12.33 2.50 -8.30
N ILE A 113 -12.19 3.81 -8.21
CA ILE A 113 -12.44 4.56 -6.98
C ILE A 113 -13.95 4.73 -6.85
N ARG A 114 -14.49 4.29 -5.72
CA ARG A 114 -15.92 4.31 -5.41
C ARG A 114 -16.18 5.38 -4.35
N HIS A 115 -16.54 6.59 -4.82
CA HIS A 115 -16.89 7.73 -3.97
C HIS A 115 -18.27 7.60 -3.33
N ASP A 116 -19.08 6.63 -3.80
CA ASP A 116 -20.39 6.30 -3.23
C ASP A 116 -20.31 5.41 -1.98
N THR A 117 -19.10 5.03 -1.55
CA THR A 117 -18.89 4.12 -0.42
C THR A 117 -17.58 4.41 0.31
N ALA A 118 -17.63 4.40 1.64
CA ALA A 118 -16.49 4.49 2.55
C ALA A 118 -16.41 3.26 3.46
N ALA A 119 -15.23 2.93 3.97
CA ALA A 119 -15.05 1.73 4.79
C ALA A 119 -15.81 1.74 6.13
N GLY A 120 -16.10 2.93 6.65
CA GLY A 120 -16.95 3.13 7.83
C GLY A 120 -18.44 2.89 7.61
N GLU A 121 -18.89 2.78 6.35
CA GLU A 121 -20.31 2.66 5.98
C GLU A 121 -20.60 1.42 5.12
N CYS A 122 -19.62 0.97 4.35
CA CYS A 122 -19.73 -0.17 3.45
C CYS A 122 -19.78 -1.48 4.23
N TRP A 123 -20.82 -2.28 4.01
CA TRP A 123 -20.94 -3.61 4.60
C TRP A 123 -19.86 -4.56 4.09
N CYS A 124 -19.30 -5.36 5.00
CA CYS A 124 -18.33 -6.39 4.67
C CYS A 124 -19.04 -7.67 4.22
N GLU A 125 -18.90 -8.01 2.95
CA GLU A 125 -19.48 -9.22 2.33
C GLU A 125 -18.53 -10.43 2.44
N CYS A 126 -17.72 -10.49 3.50
CA CYS A 126 -16.85 -11.61 3.72
C CYS A 126 -17.67 -12.85 4.08
N ARG A 127 -17.35 -14.03 3.53
CA ARG A 127 -18.07 -15.30 3.84
C ARG A 127 -18.18 -15.58 5.33
N GLN A 128 -17.23 -15.12 6.14
CA GLN A 128 -17.24 -15.32 7.59
C GLN A 128 -18.21 -14.35 8.29
N CYS A 129 -18.33 -13.13 7.79
CA CYS A 129 -19.25 -12.09 8.24
C CYS A 129 -20.69 -12.50 7.91
N GLU A 130 -20.92 -12.94 6.67
CA GLU A 130 -22.21 -13.47 6.19
C GLU A 130 -22.67 -14.68 7.01
N LYS A 131 -21.79 -15.67 7.23
CA LYS A 131 -22.11 -16.89 7.99
C LYS A 131 -22.48 -16.62 9.44
N ASN A 132 -21.90 -15.57 10.03
CA ASN A 132 -22.19 -15.22 11.41
C ASN A 132 -23.42 -14.32 11.55
N HIS A 133 -24.06 -13.91 10.44
CA HIS A 133 -25.13 -12.91 10.39
C HIS A 133 -24.76 -11.61 11.12
N ILE A 134 -23.46 -11.27 11.15
CA ILE A 134 -22.98 -10.05 11.77
C ILE A 134 -22.89 -9.00 10.68
N GLY A 135 -23.74 -7.97 10.77
CA GLY A 135 -23.56 -6.77 9.99
C GLY A 135 -22.32 -6.04 10.48
N PHE A 136 -21.18 -6.29 9.85
CA PHE A 136 -19.98 -5.48 10.04
C PHE A 136 -19.77 -4.58 8.84
N THR A 137 -19.42 -3.32 9.09
CA THR A 137 -18.79 -2.50 8.06
C THR A 137 -17.39 -3.05 7.75
N ILE A 138 -16.75 -2.63 6.65
CA ILE A 138 -15.36 -3.00 6.37
C ILE A 138 -14.45 -2.60 7.55
N LYS A 139 -14.67 -1.40 8.11
CA LYS A 139 -13.96 -0.93 9.31
C LYS A 139 -14.13 -1.88 10.49
N ASP A 140 -15.35 -2.27 10.81
CA ASP A 140 -15.62 -3.17 11.95
C ASP A 140 -15.04 -4.56 11.70
N HIS A 141 -15.14 -5.08 10.48
CA HIS A 141 -14.51 -6.33 10.10
C HIS A 141 -12.99 -6.30 10.33
N LEU A 142 -12.33 -5.23 9.90
CA LEU A 142 -10.88 -5.05 10.08
C LEU A 142 -10.48 -4.99 11.55
N LEU A 143 -11.27 -4.30 12.37
CA LEU A 143 -11.04 -4.22 13.80
C LEU A 143 -11.24 -5.58 14.48
N GLU A 144 -12.40 -6.20 14.28
CA GLU A 144 -12.81 -7.41 15.00
C GLU A 144 -12.02 -8.66 14.57
N HIS A 145 -11.79 -8.82 13.27
CA HIS A 145 -11.14 -10.03 12.75
C HIS A 145 -9.63 -9.88 12.60
N HIS A 146 -9.12 -8.67 12.44
CA HIS A 146 -7.69 -8.43 12.18
C HIS A 146 -7.02 -7.56 13.25
N GLY A 147 -7.76 -6.99 14.20
CA GLY A 147 -7.23 -6.10 15.23
C GLY A 147 -6.70 -4.77 14.68
N ALA A 148 -7.15 -4.39 13.48
CA ALA A 148 -6.60 -3.26 12.74
C ALA A 148 -7.47 -2.01 12.90
N HIS A 149 -6.83 -0.90 13.24
CA HIS A 149 -7.47 0.40 13.37
C HIS A 149 -7.26 1.21 12.09
N MET A 150 -8.36 1.65 11.49
CA MET A 150 -8.32 2.53 10.33
C MET A 150 -8.13 3.98 10.73
N LYS A 151 -7.21 4.69 10.08
CA LYS A 151 -7.01 6.13 10.28
C LYS A 151 -7.97 6.95 9.42
N TYR A 152 -8.35 6.45 8.25
CA TYR A 152 -9.17 7.12 7.25
C TYR A 152 -10.40 6.27 6.86
N PRO A 153 -11.29 5.92 7.81
CA PRO A 153 -12.47 5.09 7.53
C PRO A 153 -13.47 5.75 6.57
N GLU A 154 -13.48 7.08 6.51
CA GLU A 154 -14.36 7.88 5.64
C GLU A 154 -13.80 8.09 4.23
N ALA A 155 -12.59 7.59 3.94
CA ALA A 155 -12.03 7.68 2.61
C ALA A 155 -12.81 6.78 1.64
N ALA A 156 -12.95 7.25 0.39
CA ALA A 156 -13.52 6.45 -0.69
C ALA A 156 -12.87 5.07 -0.77
N THR A 157 -13.68 4.08 -1.14
CA THR A 157 -13.21 2.70 -1.30
C THR A 157 -12.66 2.46 -2.70
N ILE A 158 -11.90 1.37 -2.85
CA ILE A 158 -11.36 0.92 -4.13
C ILE A 158 -11.99 -0.43 -4.45
N GLN A 159 -12.64 -0.50 -5.62
CA GLN A 159 -13.18 -1.73 -6.15
C GLN A 159 -12.21 -2.36 -7.15
N THR A 160 -11.99 -3.67 -7.04
CA THR A 160 -11.18 -4.46 -7.98
C THR A 160 -11.92 -5.72 -8.42
N ASN A 161 -11.29 -6.48 -9.31
CA ASN A 161 -11.86 -7.70 -9.90
C ASN A 161 -13.22 -7.49 -10.59
N ILE A 162 -13.40 -6.32 -11.22
CA ILE A 162 -14.64 -5.93 -11.91
C ILE A 162 -14.93 -6.90 -13.05
N GLY A 163 -16.16 -7.40 -13.10
CA GLY A 163 -16.57 -8.44 -14.06
C GLY A 163 -15.98 -9.82 -13.77
N GLY A 164 -15.27 -9.98 -12.65
CA GLY A 164 -14.81 -11.27 -12.15
C GLY A 164 -15.88 -12.01 -11.34
N PRO A 165 -15.59 -13.23 -10.86
CA PRO A 165 -16.56 -14.05 -10.12
C PRO A 165 -17.03 -13.44 -8.78
N VAL A 166 -16.17 -12.62 -8.16
CA VAL A 166 -16.44 -11.91 -6.90
C VAL A 166 -15.73 -10.57 -6.98
N GLU A 167 -16.49 -9.48 -7.07
CA GLU A 167 -15.93 -8.14 -6.99
C GLU A 167 -15.42 -7.88 -5.57
N LEU A 168 -14.31 -7.16 -5.44
CA LEU A 168 -13.66 -6.93 -4.15
C LEU A 168 -13.63 -5.45 -3.85
N ILE A 169 -14.03 -5.07 -2.64
CA ILE A 169 -14.02 -3.70 -2.16
C ILE A 169 -13.00 -3.61 -1.01
N PHE A 170 -12.09 -2.65 -1.12
CA PHE A 170 -11.05 -2.40 -0.13
C PHE A 170 -11.09 -0.94 0.31
N SER A 171 -10.75 -0.66 1.56
CA SER A 171 -10.34 0.69 1.93
C SER A 171 -9.00 1.04 1.28
N MET A 172 -8.75 2.33 1.04
CA MET A 172 -7.44 2.76 0.53
C MET A 172 -6.29 2.42 1.48
N GLU A 173 -6.54 2.33 2.80
CA GLU A 173 -5.52 1.98 3.79
C GLU A 173 -5.13 0.49 3.78
N GLN A 174 -6.05 -0.39 3.36
CA GLN A 174 -5.72 -1.80 3.18
C GLN A 174 -4.76 -2.03 2.03
N ILE A 175 -4.71 -1.14 1.05
CA ILE A 175 -3.98 -1.41 -0.20
C ILE A 175 -2.51 -1.06 -0.03
N TRP A 176 -1.67 -2.06 -0.23
CA TRP A 176 -0.24 -1.88 -0.39
C TRP A 176 0.19 -2.08 -1.83
N LEU A 177 0.99 -1.15 -2.33
CA LEU A 177 1.47 -1.14 -3.70
C LEU A 177 2.89 -1.69 -3.80
N GLN A 178 3.12 -2.52 -4.81
CA GLN A 178 4.46 -2.92 -5.25
C GLN A 178 4.95 -1.96 -6.33
N ILE A 179 5.87 -1.08 -5.95
CA ILE A 179 6.45 -0.05 -6.81
C ILE A 179 7.82 -0.54 -7.31
N PRO A 180 8.05 -0.62 -8.64
CA PRO A 180 9.32 -1.11 -9.16
C PRO A 180 10.47 -0.21 -8.70
N ARG A 181 11.62 -0.78 -8.31
CA ARG A 181 12.86 -0.03 -8.06
C ARG A 181 13.50 0.42 -9.38
N ASP A 182 14.37 1.42 -9.31
CA ASP A 182 15.25 1.71 -10.43
C ASP A 182 16.36 0.64 -10.53
N ARG A 183 16.44 -0.06 -11.66
CA ARG A 183 17.47 -1.08 -11.92
C ARG A 183 18.89 -0.51 -11.84
N ARG A 184 19.08 0.79 -12.13
CA ARG A 184 20.38 1.45 -12.02
C ARG A 184 20.80 1.70 -10.57
N ALA A 185 19.83 1.98 -9.69
CA ALA A 185 20.07 2.14 -8.25
C ALA A 185 20.35 0.79 -7.56
N GLN A 186 19.68 -0.29 -7.98
CA GLN A 186 19.94 -1.65 -7.47
C GLN A 186 21.40 -2.10 -7.68
N ALA A 187 21.98 -1.77 -8.83
CA ALA A 187 23.38 -2.11 -9.14
C ALA A 187 24.40 -1.32 -8.30
N ALA A 188 24.02 -0.16 -7.75
CA ALA A 188 24.86 0.63 -6.85
C ALA A 188 24.80 0.10 -5.41
N ASP A 189 23.63 -0.37 -4.94
CA ASP A 189 23.48 -0.97 -3.60
C ASP A 189 24.31 -2.27 -3.45
N VAL A 190 24.42 -3.08 -4.51
CA VAL A 190 25.24 -4.31 -4.53
C VAL A 190 26.75 -4.00 -4.50
N ARG A 191 27.16 -2.77 -4.86
CA ARG A 191 28.58 -2.37 -4.95
C ARG A 191 29.10 -1.63 -3.72
N THR A 192 28.26 -1.36 -2.72
CA THR A 192 28.74 -0.90 -1.41
C THR A 192 29.35 -2.10 -0.67
N PRO A 193 30.67 -2.11 -0.37
CA PRO A 193 31.25 -3.14 0.48
C PRO A 193 30.54 -3.13 1.84
N SER A 194 30.32 -4.31 2.43
CA SER A 194 29.92 -4.40 3.82
C SER A 194 30.98 -3.72 4.70
N GLU A 195 30.57 -3.00 5.73
CA GLU A 195 31.47 -2.41 6.76
C GLU A 195 32.36 -3.45 7.47
N SER A 196 32.23 -4.74 7.14
CA SER A 196 33.14 -5.82 7.55
C SER A 196 34.52 -5.79 6.86
N ASP A 197 34.68 -5.05 5.77
CA ASP A 197 35.91 -5.08 4.96
C ASP A 197 36.88 -3.92 5.30
N LEU A 198 36.60 -3.17 6.36
CA LEU A 198 37.43 -2.04 6.82
C LEU A 198 38.27 -2.33 8.07
N THR A 199 38.38 -3.59 8.50
CA THR A 199 39.36 -4.02 9.51
C THR A 199 40.35 -4.98 8.87
N ASP A 200 41.28 -4.44 8.09
CA ASP A 200 42.59 -5.04 7.81
C ASP A 200 43.47 -3.98 7.12
N ILE A 201 43.83 -2.91 7.86
CA ILE A 201 45.05 -2.11 7.64
C ILE A 201 45.59 -1.67 9.00
#